data_AF-A0A2H0YJC7-F1
#
_entry.id   AF-A0A2H0YJC7-F1
#
_cell.length_a   1.000
_cell.length_b   1.000
_cell.length_c   1.000
_cell.angle_alpha   90.00
_cell.angle_beta   90.00
_cell.angle_gamma   90.00
#
_symmetry.space_group_name_H-M   'P 1'
#
loop_
_entity.id
_entity.type
_entity.pdbx_description
1 polymer ?
#
loop_
_entity_poly.entity_id
_entity_poly.type
_entity_poly.pdbx_seq_one_letter_code
_entity_poly.pdbx_strand_id
1 'polypeptide(L)'
;MRRYLKFMVKFIGLLIVFYIAARITIWLATSGHTVTAPDLQGKNVVDALKEVGKIGLDLRVVREEYDSAVPRNGILGQDPKPGVELKVDRNIEVVVSLGARDIAIPDVRGTTLRKAELILKQNGLSAGLTTRVHAHEEEGTILSQNPMPLTVDVRENAVDLLASAGPRLSVYSMPDLIGMDFNQAVALLESARLPIGNVRYEVYTEGVVENRVLNQSPAFGYPVSQETPVSLVVHRESSAQTGVTVTRIPFSYRIPFGLMPVDADLFVEDRQGRRRVFSERKLPGSLIELPLEISGKAV
;
A
#
# COMPACT_ATOMS: atom_id res chain seq x y z
N MET A 1 110.81 17.65 -25.41
CA MET A 1 109.46 17.14 -25.77
C MET A 1 109.05 15.82 -25.08
N ARG A 2 109.86 14.74 -25.10
CA ARG A 2 109.45 13.41 -24.55
C ARG A 2 109.02 13.38 -23.07
N ARG A 3 109.56 14.24 -22.20
CA ARG A 3 109.16 14.30 -20.77
C ARG A 3 107.75 14.88 -20.59
N TYR A 4 107.43 15.97 -21.29
CA TYR A 4 106.09 16.58 -21.29
C TYR A 4 105.02 15.64 -21.86
N LEU A 5 105.34 14.87 -22.91
CA LEU A 5 104.43 13.88 -23.47
C LEU A 5 104.09 12.77 -22.46
N LYS A 6 105.07 12.29 -21.67
CA LYS A 6 104.83 11.31 -20.60
C LYS A 6 103.99 11.88 -19.45
N PHE A 7 104.15 13.16 -19.11
CA PHE A 7 103.30 13.82 -18.11
C PHE A 7 101.87 14.02 -18.63
N MET A 8 101.70 14.41 -19.90
CA MET A 8 100.39 14.60 -20.53
C MET A 8 99.60 13.30 -20.62
N VAL A 9 100.25 12.18 -20.99
CA VAL A 9 99.62 10.86 -21.03
C VAL A 9 99.16 10.40 -19.65
N LYS A 10 99.96 10.65 -18.59
CA LYS A 10 99.58 10.34 -17.21
C LYS A 10 98.42 11.21 -16.72
N PHE A 11 98.41 12.49 -17.09
CA PHE A 11 97.34 13.43 -16.73
C PHE A 11 96.02 13.06 -17.42
N ILE A 12 96.07 12.71 -18.71
CA ILE A 12 94.92 12.20 -19.46
C ILE A 12 94.42 10.88 -18.85
N GLY A 13 95.33 9.97 -18.49
CA GLY A 13 94.97 8.74 -17.80
C GLY A 13 94.26 8.99 -16.46
N LEU A 14 94.72 9.96 -15.67
CA LEU A 14 94.10 10.35 -14.40
C LEU A 14 92.71 10.98 -14.61
N LEU A 15 92.54 11.82 -15.64
CA LEU A 15 91.23 12.37 -16.01
C LEU A 15 90.25 11.29 -16.46
N ILE A 16 90.71 10.27 -17.18
CA ILE A 16 89.88 9.13 -17.60
C ILE A 16 89.44 8.31 -16.39
N VAL A 17 90.35 8.02 -15.46
CA VAL A 17 90.00 7.28 -14.23
C VAL A 17 89.02 8.08 -13.38
N PHE A 18 89.21 9.39 -13.23
CA PHE A 18 88.28 10.26 -12.52
C PHE A 18 86.89 10.29 -13.19
N TYR A 19 86.85 10.38 -14.51
CA TYR A 19 85.60 10.33 -15.28
C TYR A 19 84.87 9.00 -15.09
N ILE A 20 85.59 7.87 -15.15
CA ILE A 20 85.00 6.53 -14.94
C ILE A 20 84.51 6.38 -13.50
N ALA A 21 85.30 6.80 -12.51
CA ALA A 21 84.91 6.77 -11.11
C ALA A 21 83.66 7.63 -10.86
N ALA A 22 83.62 8.86 -11.40
CA ALA A 22 82.43 9.72 -11.31
C ALA A 22 81.20 9.08 -11.98
N ARG A 23 81.37 8.42 -13.13
CA ARG A 23 80.29 7.71 -13.82
C ARG A 23 79.80 6.50 -13.02
N ILE A 24 80.70 5.73 -12.42
CA ILE A 24 80.36 4.60 -11.54
C ILE A 24 79.65 5.09 -10.28
N THR A 25 80.12 6.17 -9.65
CA THR A 25 79.48 6.75 -8.46
C THR A 25 78.08 7.27 -8.78
N ILE A 26 77.89 7.98 -9.91
CA ILE A 26 76.57 8.42 -10.36
C ILE A 26 75.67 7.22 -10.68
N TRP A 27 76.21 6.19 -11.34
CA TRP A 27 75.46 4.97 -11.67
C TRP A 27 75.05 4.19 -10.42
N LEU A 28 75.96 4.01 -9.46
CA LEU A 28 75.69 3.34 -8.19
C LEU A 28 74.71 4.13 -7.31
N ALA A 29 74.79 5.46 -7.32
CA ALA A 29 73.86 6.33 -6.59
C ALA A 29 72.45 6.36 -7.20
N THR A 30 72.31 6.07 -8.50
CA THR A 30 71.03 6.09 -9.21
C THR A 30 70.41 4.70 -9.43
N SER A 31 71.22 3.64 -9.34
CA SER A 31 70.81 2.22 -9.42
C SER A 31 70.20 1.74 -8.10
N GLY A 32 69.08 2.35 -7.70
CA GLY A 32 68.26 1.80 -6.62
C GLY A 32 67.50 0.55 -7.08
N HIS A 33 67.19 -0.35 -6.15
CA HIS A 33 66.29 -1.47 -6.42
C HIS A 33 64.91 -0.93 -6.83
N THR A 34 64.43 -1.38 -7.99
CA THR A 34 63.08 -1.11 -8.45
C THR A 34 62.20 -2.34 -8.25
N VAL A 35 60.94 -2.10 -7.94
CA VAL A 35 59.90 -3.10 -7.77
C VAL A 35 58.69 -2.66 -8.59
N THR A 36 57.95 -3.63 -9.11
CA THR A 36 56.76 -3.36 -9.93
C THR A 36 55.57 -3.09 -9.03
N ALA A 37 54.80 -2.04 -9.32
CA ALA A 37 53.55 -1.74 -8.63
C ALA A 37 52.55 -2.90 -8.83
N PRO A 38 52.08 -3.55 -7.75
CA PRO A 38 51.07 -4.60 -7.83
C PRO A 38 49.71 -4.02 -8.22
N ASP A 39 48.81 -4.89 -8.68
CA ASP A 39 47.40 -4.53 -8.84
C ASP A 39 46.67 -4.65 -7.51
N LEU A 40 46.25 -3.49 -6.99
CA LEU A 40 45.55 -3.34 -5.74
C LEU A 40 44.06 -3.02 -5.95
N GLN A 41 43.61 -2.83 -7.20
CA GLN A 41 42.23 -2.45 -7.48
C GLN A 41 41.24 -3.55 -7.03
N GLY A 42 40.19 -3.16 -6.32
CA GLY A 42 39.19 -4.07 -5.74
C GLY A 42 39.66 -4.86 -4.51
N LYS A 43 40.95 -4.82 -4.13
CA LYS A 43 41.43 -5.47 -2.91
C LYS A 43 41.05 -4.68 -1.67
N ASN A 44 40.96 -5.37 -0.54
CA ASN A 44 40.80 -4.72 0.76
C ASN A 44 42.08 -3.95 1.11
N VAL A 45 41.95 -2.73 1.65
CA VAL A 45 43.07 -1.86 2.04
C VAL A 45 44.06 -2.55 2.98
N VAL A 46 43.59 -3.42 3.88
CA VAL A 46 44.45 -4.14 4.83
C VAL A 46 45.30 -5.20 4.13
N ASP A 47 44.75 -5.88 3.14
CA ASP A 47 45.47 -6.90 2.38
C ASP A 47 46.43 -6.25 1.38
N ALA A 48 46.01 -5.16 0.75
CA ALA A 48 46.86 -4.33 -0.10
C ALA A 48 48.09 -3.80 0.66
N LEU A 49 47.89 -3.29 1.88
CA LEU A 49 48.99 -2.82 2.75
C LEU A 49 50.01 -3.94 3.06
N LYS A 50 49.53 -5.17 3.29
CA LYS A 50 50.42 -6.32 3.50
C LYS A 50 51.18 -6.71 2.24
N GLU A 51 50.56 -6.56 1.07
CA GLU A 51 51.15 -6.92 -0.22
C GLU A 51 52.24 -5.93 -0.63
N VAL A 52 51.98 -4.62 -0.55
CA VAL A 52 52.99 -3.60 -0.82
C VAL A 52 54.13 -3.61 0.19
N GLY A 53 53.84 -3.86 1.48
CA GLY A 53 54.88 -3.94 2.51
C GLY A 53 55.87 -5.09 2.28
N LYS A 54 55.46 -6.20 1.64
CA LYS A 54 56.36 -7.33 1.31
C LYS A 54 57.39 -6.98 0.23
N ILE A 55 57.07 -6.01 -0.62
CA ILE A 55 57.94 -5.56 -1.73
C ILE A 55 58.65 -4.24 -1.41
N GLY A 56 58.58 -3.79 -0.16
CA GLY A 56 59.23 -2.55 0.29
C GLY A 56 58.59 -1.28 -0.27
N LEU A 57 57.28 -1.32 -0.55
CA LEU A 57 56.48 -0.14 -0.87
C LEU A 57 55.52 0.16 0.28
N ASP A 58 55.17 1.43 0.41
CA ASP A 58 54.17 1.90 1.38
C ASP A 58 52.85 2.23 0.68
N LEU A 59 51.74 2.16 1.42
CA LEU A 59 50.42 2.53 0.91
C LEU A 59 49.91 3.78 1.64
N ARG A 60 49.43 4.74 0.87
CA ARG A 60 48.87 6.00 1.39
C ARG A 60 47.45 6.19 0.87
N VAL A 61 46.49 6.27 1.78
CA VAL A 61 45.12 6.66 1.42
C VAL A 61 45.07 8.17 1.20
N VAL A 62 44.72 8.60 -0.01
CA VAL A 62 44.66 10.03 -0.36
C VAL A 62 43.24 10.57 -0.35
N ARG A 63 42.24 9.73 -0.65
CA ARG A 63 40.83 10.10 -0.63
C ARG A 63 39.96 8.88 -0.37
N GLU A 64 38.77 9.14 0.16
CA GLU A 64 37.72 8.16 0.37
C GLU A 64 36.49 8.60 -0.42
N GLU A 65 35.87 7.68 -1.17
CA GLU A 65 34.73 7.97 -2.03
C GLU A 65 33.64 6.90 -1.85
N TYR A 66 32.37 7.29 -1.99
CA TYR A 66 31.27 6.32 -1.97
C TYR A 66 31.16 5.61 -3.32
N ASP A 67 31.01 4.30 -3.29
CA ASP A 67 30.86 3.46 -4.47
C ASP A 67 29.97 2.25 -4.14
N SER A 68 28.96 1.99 -4.97
CA SER A 68 28.00 0.90 -4.74
C SER A 68 28.50 -0.46 -5.23
N ALA A 69 29.51 -0.50 -6.12
CA ALA A 69 30.06 -1.73 -6.68
C ALA A 69 31.20 -2.29 -5.83
N VAL A 70 32.04 -1.42 -5.25
CA VAL A 70 33.18 -1.80 -4.42
C VAL A 70 32.80 -1.73 -2.93
N PRO A 71 32.94 -2.81 -2.16
CA PRO A 71 32.58 -2.82 -0.74
C PRO A 71 33.44 -1.85 0.07
N ARG A 72 32.94 -1.49 1.25
CA ARG A 72 33.67 -0.64 2.21
C ARG A 72 35.09 -1.18 2.45
N ASN A 73 36.06 -0.27 2.45
CA ASN A 73 37.50 -0.54 2.56
C ASN A 73 38.14 -1.21 1.33
N GLY A 74 37.42 -1.35 0.21
CA GLY A 74 38.00 -1.77 -1.07
C GLY A 74 38.70 -0.61 -1.79
N ILE A 75 39.75 -0.88 -2.54
CA ILE A 75 40.48 0.14 -3.32
C ILE A 75 39.78 0.40 -4.66
N LEU A 76 39.34 1.63 -4.88
CA LEU A 76 38.69 2.09 -6.13
C LEU A 76 39.70 2.39 -7.22
N GLY A 77 40.85 2.92 -6.84
CA GLY A 77 41.91 3.30 -7.75
C GLY A 77 43.24 3.45 -7.03
N GLN A 78 44.32 3.31 -7.79
CA GLN A 78 45.69 3.48 -7.33
C GLN A 78 46.46 4.38 -8.29
N ASP A 79 47.44 5.09 -7.75
CA ASP A 79 48.47 5.80 -8.48
C ASP A 79 49.80 5.58 -7.74
N PRO A 80 50.86 5.05 -8.40
CA PRO A 80 50.99 4.69 -9.81
C PRO A 80 50.16 3.49 -10.27
N LYS A 81 49.83 3.45 -11.58
CA LYS A 81 49.10 2.33 -12.19
C LYS A 81 49.84 0.99 -12.02
N PRO A 82 49.12 -0.14 -12.00
CA PRO A 82 49.74 -1.47 -11.94
C PRO A 82 50.78 -1.66 -13.05
N GLY A 83 51.88 -2.34 -12.73
CA GLY A 83 52.95 -2.63 -13.70
C GLY A 83 54.02 -1.52 -13.82
N VAL A 84 53.84 -0.36 -13.19
CA VAL A 84 54.86 0.70 -13.18
C VAL A 84 56.02 0.33 -12.27
N GLU A 85 57.26 0.55 -12.73
CA GLU A 85 58.45 0.36 -11.89
C GLU A 85 58.64 1.53 -10.92
N LEU A 86 58.75 1.19 -9.63
CA LEU A 86 58.93 2.13 -8.54
C LEU A 86 60.19 1.78 -7.77
N LYS A 87 60.88 2.82 -7.28
CA LYS A 87 61.96 2.61 -6.31
C LYS A 87 61.35 2.09 -5.01
N VAL A 88 62.08 1.24 -4.31
CA VAL A 88 61.77 0.85 -2.92
C VAL A 88 61.60 2.12 -2.04
N ASP A 89 60.78 2.03 -1.00
CA ASP A 89 60.37 3.11 -0.09
C ASP A 89 59.50 4.21 -0.74
N ARG A 90 58.88 3.90 -1.89
CA ARG A 90 57.87 4.78 -2.51
C ARG A 90 56.47 4.43 -2.04
N ASN A 91 55.62 5.44 -2.03
CA ASN A 91 54.22 5.31 -1.66
C ASN A 91 53.37 5.06 -2.92
N ILE A 92 52.45 4.13 -2.82
CA ILE A 92 51.30 4.02 -3.73
C ILE A 92 50.14 4.76 -3.09
N GLU A 93 49.63 5.76 -3.77
CA GLU A 93 48.46 6.52 -3.38
C GLU A 93 47.21 5.75 -3.81
N VAL A 94 46.27 5.56 -2.88
CA VAL A 94 45.04 4.80 -3.14
C VAL A 94 43.80 5.58 -2.74
N VAL A 95 42.72 5.25 -3.45
CA VAL A 95 41.37 5.74 -3.22
C VAL A 95 40.56 4.61 -2.63
N VAL A 96 39.97 4.82 -1.46
CA VAL A 96 39.25 3.76 -0.74
C VAL A 96 37.75 3.98 -0.83
N SER A 97 37.01 2.90 -1.04
CA SER A 97 35.55 2.90 -1.04
C SER A 97 35.00 3.00 0.37
N LEU A 98 34.09 3.93 0.59
CA LEU A 98 33.24 4.01 1.79
C LEU A 98 32.07 3.01 1.73
N GLY A 99 31.92 2.28 0.62
CA GLY A 99 30.77 1.45 0.30
C GLY A 99 29.61 2.27 -0.27
N ALA A 100 28.44 1.64 -0.34
CA ALA A 100 27.21 2.31 -0.73
C ALA A 100 26.90 3.47 0.24
N ARG A 101 26.24 4.51 -0.27
CA ARG A 101 25.84 5.65 0.56
C ARG A 101 24.70 5.23 1.48
N ASP A 102 24.91 5.43 2.78
CA ASP A 102 23.88 5.21 3.80
C ASP A 102 22.82 6.31 3.70
N ILE A 103 21.74 6.04 2.97
CA ILE A 103 20.56 6.93 2.89
C ILE A 103 19.45 6.33 3.75
N ALA A 104 18.96 7.09 4.73
CA ALA A 104 17.83 6.67 5.54
C ALA A 104 16.55 6.61 4.68
N ILE A 105 15.95 5.43 4.61
CA ILE A 105 14.71 5.24 3.86
C ILE A 105 13.54 5.79 4.68
N PRO A 106 12.77 6.75 4.15
CA PRO A 106 11.58 7.28 4.81
C PRO A 106 10.43 6.25 4.78
N ASP A 107 9.54 6.33 5.75
CA ASP A 107 8.28 5.59 5.73
C ASP A 107 7.25 6.33 4.86
N VAL A 108 6.84 5.69 3.77
CA VAL A 108 5.86 6.21 2.82
C VAL A 108 4.56 5.42 2.82
N ARG A 109 4.42 4.43 3.73
CA ARG A 109 3.18 3.65 3.87
C ARG A 109 2.01 4.54 4.31
N GLY A 110 0.82 4.21 3.82
CA GLY A 110 -0.39 4.99 4.06
C GLY A 110 -0.44 6.34 3.32
N THR A 111 0.60 6.69 2.54
CA THR A 111 0.56 7.87 1.67
C THR A 111 0.09 7.50 0.26
N THR A 112 -0.31 8.51 -0.52
CA THR A 112 -0.61 8.30 -1.94
C THR A 112 0.67 8.09 -2.74
N LEU A 113 0.63 7.33 -3.83
CA LEU A 113 1.78 7.09 -4.71
C LEU A 113 2.52 8.38 -5.08
N ARG A 114 1.77 9.43 -5.47
CA ARG A 114 2.34 10.74 -5.81
C ARG A 114 3.09 11.39 -4.65
N LYS A 115 2.57 11.27 -3.42
CA LYS A 115 3.22 11.82 -2.22
C LYS A 115 4.45 11.00 -1.85
N ALA A 116 4.37 9.67 -1.96
CA ALA A 116 5.51 8.78 -1.75
C ALA A 116 6.68 9.12 -2.69
N GLU A 117 6.41 9.27 -3.99
CA GLU A 117 7.43 9.65 -4.98
C GLU A 117 8.12 10.98 -4.67
N LEU A 118 7.35 11.98 -4.21
CA LEU A 118 7.89 13.27 -3.78
C LEU A 118 8.82 13.14 -2.57
N ILE A 119 8.40 12.38 -1.55
CA ILE A 119 9.18 12.14 -0.33
C ILE A 119 10.47 11.39 -0.67
N LEU A 120 10.40 10.35 -1.50
CA LEU A 120 11.57 9.60 -1.94
C LEU A 120 12.57 10.51 -2.66
N LYS A 121 12.09 11.28 -3.64
CA LYS A 121 12.92 12.21 -4.41
C LYS A 121 13.62 13.26 -3.55
N GLN A 122 12.93 13.80 -2.54
CA GLN A 122 13.50 14.77 -1.59
C GLN A 122 14.64 14.17 -0.76
N ASN A 123 14.64 12.86 -0.54
CA ASN A 123 15.68 12.13 0.20
C ASN A 123 16.77 11.53 -0.72
N GLY A 124 16.77 11.88 -2.01
CA GLY A 124 17.73 11.34 -2.97
C GLY A 124 17.45 9.89 -3.38
N LEU A 125 16.24 9.40 -3.13
CA LEU A 125 15.76 8.08 -3.53
C LEU A 125 14.81 8.18 -4.73
N SER A 126 14.65 7.09 -5.46
CA SER A 126 13.69 6.94 -6.55
C SER A 126 12.64 5.88 -6.20
N ALA A 127 11.45 5.99 -6.82
CA ALA A 127 10.51 4.89 -6.82
C ALA A 127 11.00 3.81 -7.80
N GLY A 128 11.13 2.58 -7.32
CA GLY A 128 11.50 1.40 -8.10
C GLY A 128 10.27 0.76 -8.75
N LEU A 129 10.14 -0.55 -8.60
CA LEU A 129 8.99 -1.30 -9.07
C LEU A 129 7.75 -0.92 -8.25
N THR A 130 6.71 -0.44 -8.94
CA THR A 130 5.40 -0.21 -8.32
C THR A 130 4.43 -1.30 -8.73
N THR A 131 4.07 -2.17 -7.79
CA THR A 131 3.05 -3.23 -7.99
C THR A 131 1.72 -2.79 -7.39
N ARG A 132 0.61 -3.20 -8.01
CA ARG A 132 -0.74 -2.89 -7.50
C ARG A 132 -1.49 -4.17 -7.12
N VAL A 133 -2.16 -4.15 -5.98
CA VAL A 133 -3.01 -5.26 -5.50
C VAL A 133 -4.32 -4.72 -4.96
N HIS A 134 -5.41 -5.46 -5.14
CA HIS A 134 -6.68 -5.07 -4.54
C HIS A 134 -6.61 -5.18 -3.01
N ALA A 135 -6.99 -4.09 -2.34
CA ALA A 135 -6.98 -3.98 -0.89
C ALA A 135 -8.15 -3.08 -0.44
N HIS A 136 -8.41 -3.01 0.86
CA HIS A 136 -9.54 -2.24 1.39
C HIS A 136 -9.28 -0.72 1.31
N GLU A 137 -8.02 -0.32 1.30
CA GLU A 137 -7.56 1.05 1.18
C GLU A 137 -7.91 1.66 -0.18
N GLU A 138 -8.05 2.98 -0.22
CA GLU A 138 -8.31 3.73 -1.45
C GLU A 138 -7.24 3.45 -2.52
N GLU A 139 -7.67 3.46 -3.79
CA GLU A 139 -6.78 3.26 -4.92
C GLU A 139 -5.60 4.25 -4.87
N GLY A 140 -4.38 3.74 -5.06
CA GLY A 140 -3.16 4.52 -5.05
C GLY A 140 -2.54 4.73 -3.67
N THR A 141 -3.14 4.20 -2.60
CA THR A 141 -2.53 4.18 -1.26
C THR A 141 -1.38 3.17 -1.20
N ILE A 142 -0.22 3.57 -0.69
CA ILE A 142 0.92 2.65 -0.50
C ILE A 142 0.66 1.75 0.71
N LEU A 143 0.57 0.44 0.44
CA LEU A 143 0.36 -0.60 1.43
C LEU A 143 1.69 -1.07 2.05
N SER A 144 2.72 -1.18 1.22
CA SER A 144 4.03 -1.66 1.63
C SER A 144 5.13 -1.04 0.77
N GLN A 145 6.35 -1.07 1.31
CA GLN A 145 7.55 -0.62 0.63
C GLN A 145 8.69 -1.60 0.88
N ASN A 146 9.62 -1.69 -0.06
CA ASN A 146 10.85 -2.47 0.07
C ASN A 146 12.01 -1.66 -0.54
N PRO A 147 13.11 -1.38 0.19
CA PRO A 147 13.38 -1.83 1.56
C PRO A 147 12.55 -1.14 2.65
N MET A 148 12.52 -1.74 3.84
CA MET A 148 11.78 -1.21 4.99
C MET A 148 12.33 0.17 5.44
N PRO A 149 11.49 1.01 6.07
CA PRO A 149 11.96 2.27 6.64
C PRO A 149 13.15 2.06 7.58
N LEU A 150 14.06 3.03 7.63
CA LEU A 150 15.29 2.98 8.45
C LEU A 150 16.30 1.87 8.08
N THR A 151 16.08 1.14 6.98
CA THR A 151 17.10 0.21 6.44
C THR A 151 18.26 1.03 5.87
N VAL A 152 19.48 0.57 6.13
CA VAL A 152 20.73 1.19 5.68
C VAL A 152 21.43 0.22 4.74
N ASP A 153 21.15 0.31 3.44
CA ASP A 153 21.91 -0.24 2.28
C ASP A 153 20.97 -0.29 1.06
N VAL A 154 20.88 0.83 0.31
CA VAL A 154 20.13 0.84 -0.95
C VAL A 154 21.13 0.94 -2.09
N ARG A 155 21.59 -0.23 -2.56
CA ARG A 155 22.53 -0.36 -3.70
C ARG A 155 22.14 0.48 -4.92
N GLU A 156 20.85 0.69 -5.13
CA GLU A 156 20.29 1.37 -6.31
C GLU A 156 19.56 2.68 -6.00
N ASN A 157 19.59 3.16 -4.73
CA ASN A 157 18.79 4.28 -4.25
C ASN A 157 17.28 4.19 -4.61
N ALA A 158 16.77 3.00 -4.89
CA ALA A 158 15.39 2.77 -5.31
C ALA A 158 14.58 2.07 -4.22
N VAL A 159 13.31 2.43 -4.11
CA VAL A 159 12.34 1.81 -3.19
C VAL A 159 11.17 1.28 -3.99
N ASP A 160 10.98 -0.03 -3.97
CA ASP A 160 9.83 -0.71 -4.55
C ASP A 160 8.59 -0.46 -3.69
N LEU A 161 7.46 -0.27 -4.34
CA LEU A 161 6.20 0.12 -3.72
C LEU A 161 5.09 -0.87 -4.06
N LEU A 162 4.30 -1.23 -3.05
CA LEU A 162 3.05 -1.95 -3.22
C LEU A 162 1.91 -0.97 -2.97
N ALA A 163 1.11 -0.70 -4.00
CA ALA A 163 -0.03 0.21 -3.93
C ALA A 163 -1.38 -0.54 -3.97
N SER A 164 -2.39 0.03 -3.34
CA SER A 164 -3.76 -0.45 -3.44
C SER A 164 -4.33 -0.18 -4.83
N ALA A 165 -4.98 -1.18 -5.42
CA ALA A 165 -5.83 -1.07 -6.60
C ALA A 165 -7.31 -0.81 -6.23
N GLY A 166 -7.58 -0.49 -4.95
CA GLY A 166 -8.92 -0.37 -4.40
C GLY A 166 -9.58 -1.74 -4.10
N PRO A 167 -10.75 -1.72 -3.44
CA PRO A 167 -11.47 -2.94 -3.08
C PRO A 167 -11.85 -3.75 -4.31
N ARG A 168 -11.66 -5.07 -4.25
CA ARG A 168 -12.18 -5.97 -5.28
C ARG A 168 -13.64 -6.26 -4.99
N LEU A 169 -14.54 -5.76 -5.82
CA LEU A 169 -15.93 -6.20 -5.80
C LEU A 169 -15.97 -7.64 -6.31
N SER A 170 -16.27 -8.60 -5.44
CA SER A 170 -16.58 -9.97 -5.87
C SER A 170 -17.88 -9.95 -6.66
N VAL A 171 -17.79 -10.25 -7.95
CA VAL A 171 -18.94 -10.36 -8.85
C VAL A 171 -19.42 -11.81 -8.82
N TYR A 172 -20.68 -11.99 -8.44
CA TYR A 172 -21.40 -13.26 -8.43
C TYR A 172 -22.50 -13.23 -9.50
N SER A 173 -23.00 -14.40 -9.90
CA SER A 173 -24.20 -14.47 -10.72
C SER A 173 -25.45 -14.42 -9.85
N MET A 174 -26.40 -13.57 -10.21
CA MET A 174 -27.66 -13.43 -9.50
C MET A 174 -28.43 -14.76 -9.48
N PRO A 175 -28.78 -15.30 -8.28
CA PRO A 175 -29.58 -16.51 -8.18
C PRO A 175 -30.99 -16.30 -8.75
N ASP A 176 -31.62 -17.40 -9.16
CA ASP A 176 -33.04 -17.39 -9.51
C ASP A 176 -33.85 -17.52 -8.22
N LEU A 177 -34.66 -16.51 -7.94
CA LEU A 177 -35.56 -16.40 -6.80
C LEU A 177 -37.01 -16.49 -7.24
N ILE A 178 -37.29 -16.42 -8.55
CA ILE A 178 -38.65 -16.43 -9.07
C ILE A 178 -39.30 -17.77 -8.74
N GLY A 179 -40.50 -17.70 -8.16
CA GLY A 179 -41.24 -18.86 -7.70
C GLY A 179 -40.75 -19.45 -6.39
N MET A 180 -39.71 -18.93 -5.74
CA MET A 180 -39.34 -19.34 -4.36
C MET A 180 -40.30 -18.73 -3.33
N ASP A 181 -40.43 -19.38 -2.17
CA ASP A 181 -41.05 -18.75 -1.00
C ASP A 181 -40.19 -17.56 -0.54
N PHE A 182 -40.84 -16.46 -0.13
CA PHE A 182 -40.15 -15.25 0.26
C PHE A 182 -39.12 -15.47 1.37
N ASN A 183 -39.42 -16.29 2.39
CA ASN A 183 -38.47 -16.54 3.48
C ASN A 183 -37.26 -17.36 2.98
N GLN A 184 -37.49 -18.29 2.06
CA GLN A 184 -36.41 -19.06 1.43
C GLN A 184 -35.53 -18.17 0.55
N ALA A 185 -36.13 -17.26 -0.21
CA ALA A 185 -35.41 -16.28 -1.02
C ALA A 185 -34.56 -15.34 -0.16
N VAL A 186 -35.10 -14.86 0.96
CA VAL A 186 -34.36 -14.05 1.95
C VAL A 186 -33.16 -14.83 2.50
N ALA A 187 -33.37 -16.07 2.97
CA ALA A 187 -32.28 -16.89 3.50
C ALA A 187 -31.18 -17.16 2.45
N LEU A 188 -31.56 -17.36 1.19
CA LEU A 188 -30.61 -17.55 0.09
C LEU A 188 -29.79 -16.27 -0.16
N LEU A 189 -30.45 -15.10 -0.19
CA LEU A 189 -29.79 -13.80 -0.35
C LEU A 189 -28.84 -13.49 0.80
N GLU A 190 -29.24 -13.78 2.04
CA GLU A 190 -28.37 -13.62 3.22
C GLU A 190 -27.15 -14.53 3.16
N SER A 191 -27.34 -15.82 2.79
CA SER A 191 -26.24 -16.76 2.62
C SER A 191 -25.25 -16.33 1.52
N ALA A 192 -25.76 -15.67 0.48
CA ALA A 192 -25.00 -15.10 -0.62
C ALA A 192 -24.40 -13.72 -0.31
N ARG A 193 -24.66 -13.15 0.88
CA ARG A 193 -24.29 -11.78 1.29
C ARG A 193 -24.76 -10.70 0.30
N LEU A 194 -25.95 -10.89 -0.27
CA LEU A 194 -26.60 -9.94 -1.15
C LEU A 194 -27.63 -9.12 -0.37
N PRO A 195 -27.54 -7.78 -0.34
CA PRO A 195 -28.46 -6.95 0.41
C PRO A 195 -29.86 -6.97 -0.23
N ILE A 196 -30.89 -7.03 0.60
CA ILE A 196 -32.28 -6.93 0.15
C ILE A 196 -32.62 -5.45 -0.05
N GLY A 197 -33.07 -5.11 -1.25
CA GLY A 197 -33.52 -3.78 -1.64
C GLY A 197 -35.02 -3.58 -1.39
N ASN A 198 -35.73 -3.12 -2.43
CA ASN A 198 -37.15 -2.83 -2.34
C ASN A 198 -38.00 -4.11 -2.47
N VAL A 199 -38.88 -4.38 -1.50
CA VAL A 199 -39.87 -5.46 -1.60
C VAL A 199 -41.24 -4.86 -1.88
N ARG A 200 -41.83 -5.22 -3.03
CA ARG A 200 -43.19 -4.83 -3.42
C ARG A 200 -44.12 -6.02 -3.31
N TYR A 201 -45.37 -5.76 -2.94
CA TYR A 201 -46.39 -6.79 -2.86
C TYR A 201 -47.46 -6.56 -3.91
N GLU A 202 -47.75 -7.59 -4.70
CA GLU A 202 -48.75 -7.54 -5.77
C GLU A 202 -49.79 -8.66 -5.61
N VAL A 203 -51.03 -8.32 -5.94
CA VAL A 203 -52.17 -9.22 -5.86
C VAL A 203 -52.43 -9.78 -7.25
N TYR A 204 -52.37 -11.12 -7.35
CA TYR A 204 -52.73 -11.87 -8.54
C TYR A 204 -53.93 -12.76 -8.22
N THR A 205 -54.94 -12.74 -9.08
CA THR A 205 -56.20 -13.48 -8.87
C THR A 205 -56.13 -14.91 -9.42
N GLU A 206 -55.06 -15.27 -10.15
CA GLU A 206 -54.95 -16.53 -10.90
C GLU A 206 -53.86 -17.45 -10.34
N GLY A 207 -54.25 -18.48 -9.58
CA GLY A 207 -53.46 -19.70 -9.37
C GLY A 207 -52.05 -19.57 -8.76
N VAL A 208 -51.63 -18.38 -8.35
CA VAL A 208 -50.32 -18.15 -7.72
C VAL A 208 -50.41 -18.50 -6.24
N VAL A 209 -49.46 -19.30 -5.77
CA VAL A 209 -49.34 -19.64 -4.34
C VAL A 209 -48.89 -18.39 -3.57
N GLU A 210 -49.53 -18.11 -2.43
CA GLU A 210 -49.20 -16.97 -1.57
C GLU A 210 -47.71 -16.95 -1.17
N ASN A 211 -47.17 -15.75 -0.91
CA ASN A 211 -45.82 -15.53 -0.39
C ASN A 211 -44.69 -16.00 -1.34
N ARG A 212 -45.01 -16.15 -2.63
CA ARG A 212 -44.04 -16.48 -3.68
C ARG A 212 -43.45 -15.23 -4.30
N VAL A 213 -42.17 -15.26 -4.61
CA VAL A 213 -41.51 -14.21 -5.41
C VAL A 213 -42.00 -14.32 -6.86
N LEU A 214 -42.60 -13.25 -7.36
CA LEU A 214 -43.09 -13.11 -8.73
C LEU A 214 -42.03 -12.56 -9.67
N ASN A 215 -41.22 -11.63 -9.16
CA ASN A 215 -40.22 -10.95 -9.94
C ASN A 215 -39.03 -10.58 -9.06
N GLN A 216 -37.86 -10.48 -9.66
CA GLN A 216 -36.63 -10.04 -9.03
C GLN A 216 -35.91 -9.03 -9.91
N SER A 217 -35.18 -8.13 -9.28
CA SER A 217 -34.24 -7.23 -9.94
C SER A 217 -32.99 -7.10 -9.09
N PRO A 218 -31.78 -7.44 -9.57
CA PRO A 218 -31.46 -7.85 -10.95
C PRO A 218 -32.01 -9.23 -11.36
N ALA A 219 -32.10 -9.47 -12.68
CA ALA A 219 -32.59 -10.73 -13.25
C ALA A 219 -31.61 -11.89 -13.02
N PHE A 220 -32.10 -13.13 -13.08
CA PHE A 220 -31.27 -14.33 -12.98
C PHE A 220 -30.07 -14.28 -13.94
N GLY A 221 -28.90 -14.67 -13.44
CA GLY A 221 -27.64 -14.69 -14.20
C GLY A 221 -26.96 -13.32 -14.36
N TYR A 222 -27.62 -12.22 -13.98
CA TYR A 222 -27.00 -10.89 -14.01
C TYR A 222 -25.82 -10.81 -13.02
N PRO A 223 -24.70 -10.15 -13.39
CA PRO A 223 -23.57 -9.97 -12.48
C PRO A 223 -23.93 -9.03 -11.30
N VAL A 224 -23.78 -9.51 -10.07
CA VAL A 224 -24.08 -8.78 -8.83
C VAL A 224 -22.89 -8.76 -7.88
N SER A 225 -22.70 -7.66 -7.16
CA SER A 225 -21.71 -7.55 -6.07
C SER A 225 -22.39 -7.59 -4.70
N GLN A 226 -21.62 -7.74 -3.62
CA GLN A 226 -22.13 -7.66 -2.24
C GLN A 226 -22.77 -6.31 -1.88
N GLU A 227 -22.66 -5.31 -2.75
CA GLU A 227 -23.28 -3.99 -2.58
C GLU A 227 -24.54 -3.83 -3.43
N THR A 228 -24.86 -4.80 -4.29
CA THR A 228 -25.98 -4.72 -5.23
C THR A 228 -27.29 -5.06 -4.52
N PRO A 229 -28.23 -4.10 -4.33
CA PRO A 229 -29.49 -4.38 -3.68
C PRO A 229 -30.42 -5.20 -4.59
N VAL A 230 -30.98 -6.29 -4.06
CA VAL A 230 -31.94 -7.15 -4.76
C VAL A 230 -33.36 -6.72 -4.40
N SER A 231 -34.09 -6.22 -5.39
CA SER A 231 -35.51 -5.89 -5.26
C SER A 231 -36.37 -7.09 -5.63
N LEU A 232 -37.45 -7.32 -4.87
CA LEU A 232 -38.35 -8.46 -5.04
C LEU A 232 -39.79 -7.96 -5.19
N VAL A 233 -40.56 -8.63 -6.04
CA VAL A 233 -42.01 -8.52 -6.08
C VAL A 233 -42.58 -9.83 -5.55
N VAL A 234 -43.41 -9.76 -4.52
CA VAL A 234 -43.95 -10.93 -3.83
C VAL A 234 -45.47 -10.95 -4.00
N HIS A 235 -46.01 -12.14 -4.25
CA HIS A 235 -47.44 -12.33 -4.30
C HIS A 235 -48.03 -12.25 -2.88
N ARG A 236 -49.01 -11.36 -2.70
CA ARG A 236 -49.91 -11.36 -1.53
C ARG A 236 -51.31 -11.72 -1.98
N GLU A 237 -52.02 -12.46 -1.14
CA GLU A 237 -53.44 -12.67 -1.39
C GLU A 237 -54.19 -11.33 -1.30
N SER A 238 -55.24 -11.20 -2.10
CA SER A 238 -56.10 -10.03 -2.06
C SER A 238 -56.74 -9.95 -0.68
N SER A 239 -56.42 -8.92 0.09
CA SER A 239 -57.15 -8.60 1.32
C SER A 239 -58.64 -8.30 1.07
N ALA A 240 -59.11 -8.35 -0.18
CA ALA A 240 -60.50 -8.13 -0.58
C ALA A 240 -61.44 -9.34 -0.39
N GLN A 241 -60.97 -10.48 0.15
CA GLN A 241 -61.84 -11.63 0.46
C GLN A 241 -61.91 -12.01 1.94
N THR A 242 -61.58 -11.12 2.87
CA THR A 242 -62.27 -11.13 4.16
C THR A 242 -63.47 -10.20 4.01
N GLY A 243 -64.68 -10.78 3.84
CA GLY A 243 -65.95 -10.07 3.64
C GLY A 243 -66.36 -9.22 4.86
N VAL A 244 -65.55 -8.22 5.17
CA VAL A 244 -65.77 -7.25 6.22
C VAL A 244 -65.95 -5.92 5.51
N THR A 245 -67.19 -5.60 5.19
CA THR A 245 -67.57 -4.23 4.85
C THR A 245 -67.23 -3.38 6.08
N VAL A 246 -66.13 -2.63 6.01
CA VAL A 246 -65.79 -1.64 7.04
C VAL A 246 -66.67 -0.43 6.79
N THR A 247 -67.78 -0.33 7.49
CA THR A 247 -68.62 0.88 7.47
C THR A 247 -68.00 1.90 8.41
N ARG A 248 -67.69 3.09 7.89
CA ARG A 248 -67.23 4.23 8.70
C ARG A 248 -68.44 5.00 9.18
N ILE A 249 -68.69 4.98 10.49
CA ILE A 249 -69.77 5.76 11.11
C ILE A 249 -69.12 6.94 11.83
N PRO A 250 -69.53 8.19 11.54
CA PRO A 250 -69.09 9.33 12.33
C PRO A 250 -69.65 9.22 13.75
N PHE A 251 -68.77 9.17 14.74
CA PHE A 251 -69.16 9.21 16.15
C PHE A 251 -68.80 10.56 16.74
N SER A 252 -69.80 11.21 17.33
CA SER A 252 -69.62 12.41 18.13
C SER A 252 -70.22 12.19 19.52
N TYR A 253 -69.40 12.40 20.56
CA TYR A 253 -69.87 12.34 21.94
C TYR A 253 -69.30 13.51 22.74
N ARG A 254 -70.20 14.25 23.39
CA ARG A 254 -69.81 15.36 24.27
C ARG A 254 -69.73 14.87 25.68
N ILE A 255 -68.59 15.10 26.32
CA ILE A 255 -68.37 14.74 27.71
C ILE A 255 -69.27 15.62 28.60
N PRO A 256 -70.03 15.02 29.54
CA PRO A 256 -70.84 15.76 30.48
C PRO A 256 -70.04 16.83 31.22
N PHE A 257 -70.71 17.93 31.59
CA PHE A 257 -70.08 18.95 32.42
C PHE A 257 -69.77 18.39 33.82
N GLY A 258 -68.59 18.73 34.32
CA GLY A 258 -68.02 18.22 35.56
C GLY A 258 -66.82 19.08 35.96
N LEU A 259 -66.33 18.86 37.18
CA LEU A 259 -65.23 19.66 37.74
C LEU A 259 -63.84 19.05 37.49
N MET A 260 -63.77 17.77 37.12
CA MET A 260 -62.51 17.03 36.96
C MET A 260 -62.42 16.38 35.56
N PRO A 261 -61.21 16.28 34.99
CA PRO A 261 -60.97 15.47 33.79
C PRO A 261 -61.37 14.02 34.01
N VAL A 262 -61.96 13.41 32.98
CA VAL A 262 -62.38 12.00 33.00
C VAL A 262 -61.59 11.21 31.99
N ASP A 263 -61.25 9.97 32.33
CA ASP A 263 -60.64 9.04 31.40
C ASP A 263 -61.74 8.42 30.52
N ALA A 264 -61.74 8.78 29.24
CA ALA A 264 -62.77 8.35 28.29
C ALA A 264 -62.25 7.16 27.49
N ASP A 265 -62.79 5.98 27.79
CA ASP A 265 -62.55 4.75 27.05
C ASP A 265 -63.72 4.44 26.12
N LEU A 266 -63.46 4.31 24.81
CA LEU A 266 -64.44 3.87 23.83
C LEU A 266 -64.09 2.47 23.34
N PHE A 267 -65.09 1.60 23.38
CA PHE A 267 -65.01 0.25 22.84
C PHE A 267 -65.98 0.11 21.68
N VAL A 268 -65.51 -0.53 20.61
CA VAL A 268 -66.34 -0.98 19.50
C VAL A 268 -66.44 -2.49 19.61
N GLU A 269 -67.66 -3.01 19.54
CA GLU A 269 -67.94 -4.43 19.51
C GLU A 269 -68.57 -4.75 18.16
N ASP A 270 -67.88 -5.54 17.35
CA ASP A 270 -68.34 -5.98 16.04
C ASP A 270 -68.13 -7.50 15.88
N ARG A 271 -68.30 -8.05 14.66
CA ARG A 271 -68.15 -9.50 14.42
C ARG A 271 -66.73 -10.03 14.69
N GLN A 272 -65.72 -9.16 14.83
CA GLN A 272 -64.35 -9.52 15.17
C GLN A 272 -64.10 -9.48 16.69
N GLY A 273 -65.10 -9.11 17.49
CA GLY A 273 -65.04 -9.02 18.94
C GLY A 273 -64.97 -7.58 19.46
N ARG A 274 -64.79 -7.44 20.78
CA ARG A 274 -64.71 -6.13 21.45
C ARG A 274 -63.28 -5.59 21.39
N ARG A 275 -63.09 -4.45 20.74
CA ARG A 275 -61.81 -3.73 20.66
C ARG A 275 -61.92 -2.32 21.24
N ARG A 276 -60.88 -1.87 21.93
CA ARG A 276 -60.78 -0.48 22.40
C ARG A 276 -60.30 0.39 21.24
N VAL A 277 -61.07 1.42 20.89
CA VAL A 277 -60.78 2.32 19.74
C VAL A 277 -60.34 3.71 20.17
N PHE A 278 -60.60 4.09 21.42
CA PHE A 278 -60.21 5.38 21.98
C PHE A 278 -59.94 5.23 23.48
N SER A 279 -58.89 5.88 23.99
CA SER A 279 -58.52 5.89 25.40
C SER A 279 -57.70 7.15 25.67
N GLU A 280 -58.38 8.23 26.04
CA GLU A 280 -57.70 9.47 26.42
C GLU A 280 -58.42 10.16 27.57
N ARG A 281 -57.63 10.88 28.38
CA ARG A 281 -58.14 11.81 29.37
C ARG A 281 -58.70 13.05 28.68
N LYS A 282 -59.94 13.39 28.97
CA LYS A 282 -60.62 14.53 28.35
C LYS A 282 -61.24 15.46 29.38
N LEU A 283 -61.29 16.73 29.01
CA LEU A 283 -61.87 17.79 29.83
C LEU A 283 -63.40 17.74 29.76
N PRO A 284 -64.11 18.06 30.86
CA PRO A 284 -65.56 18.19 30.84
C PRO A 284 -66.04 19.18 29.78
N GLY A 285 -67.10 18.83 29.06
CA GLY A 285 -67.64 19.64 27.96
C GLY A 285 -66.92 19.52 26.62
N SER A 286 -65.78 18.80 26.55
CA SER A 286 -65.07 18.53 25.29
C SER A 286 -65.84 17.57 24.39
N LEU A 287 -65.62 17.71 23.09
CA LEU A 287 -66.22 16.89 22.04
C LEU A 287 -65.21 15.84 21.58
N ILE A 288 -65.64 14.57 21.56
CA ILE A 288 -64.91 13.46 20.95
C ILE A 288 -65.52 13.24 19.58
N GLU A 289 -64.78 13.56 18.52
CA GLU A 289 -65.16 13.27 17.13
C GLU A 289 -64.14 12.31 16.54
N LEU A 290 -64.60 11.11 16.19
CA LEU A 290 -63.73 10.11 15.57
C LEU A 290 -64.55 9.18 14.68
N PRO A 291 -64.02 8.83 13.50
CA PRO A 291 -64.68 7.86 12.63
C PRO A 291 -64.54 6.46 13.25
N LEU A 292 -65.66 5.81 13.56
CA LEU A 292 -65.68 4.42 14.00
C LEU A 292 -65.70 3.50 12.79
N GLU A 293 -64.74 2.58 12.73
CA GLU A 293 -64.69 1.52 11.75
C GLU A 293 -65.37 0.28 12.35
N ILE A 294 -66.51 -0.14 11.80
CA ILE A 294 -67.20 -1.35 12.24
C ILE A 294 -67.14 -2.43 11.17
N SER A 295 -66.81 -3.66 11.57
CA SER A 295 -66.83 -4.84 10.72
C SER A 295 -68.23 -5.48 10.68
N GLY A 296 -69.05 -5.19 9.65
CA GLY A 296 -70.32 -5.88 9.46
C GLY A 296 -71.34 -5.16 8.57
N LYS A 297 -72.35 -5.90 8.10
CA LYS A 297 -73.48 -5.36 7.33
C LYS A 297 -74.38 -4.56 8.29
N ALA A 298 -74.51 -3.26 8.07
CA ALA A 298 -75.52 -2.45 8.75
C ALA A 298 -76.92 -3.04 8.47
N VAL A 299 -77.64 -3.39 9.52
CA VAL A 299 -79.10 -3.60 9.51
C VAL A 299 -79.72 -2.40 10.21
#